data_AF-A0A1M3H225-F1
#
_entry.id   AF-A0A1M3H225-F1
#
_cell.length_a   1.000
_cell.length_b   1.000
_cell.length_c   1.000
_cell.angle_alpha   90.00
_cell.angle_beta   90.00
_cell.angle_gamma   90.00
#
_symmetry.space_group_name_H-M   'P 1'
#
loop_
_entity.id
_entity.type
_entity.pdbx_description
1 polymer ?
#
loop_
_entity_poly.entity_id
_entity_poly.type
_entity_poly.pdbx_seq_one_letter_code
_entity_poly.pdbx_strand_id
1 'polypeptide(L)'
;MNKLELTSRTARKARTRSLIAVGGLASKAGLLDTFGIILGEDLQKSPQMKESAAALYKGFLILEEMARSEDVLSLWARQGLEELNEASKTEPKCKNL
;
A
#
# COMPACT_ATOMS: atom_id res chain seq x y z
N MET A 1 -27.84 21.06 -0.45
CA MET A 1 -26.97 19.86 -0.52
C MET A 1 -27.35 18.93 0.63
N ASN A 2 -27.73 17.69 0.35
CA ASN A 2 -28.22 16.75 1.38
C ASN A 2 -27.07 16.22 2.26
N LYS A 3 -27.30 16.09 3.55
CA LYS A 3 -26.31 15.61 4.54
C LYS A 3 -25.75 14.22 4.21
N LEU A 4 -26.54 13.37 3.56
CA LEU A 4 -26.17 12.03 3.07
C LEU A 4 -25.17 12.07 1.89
N GLU A 5 -25.23 13.09 1.04
CA GLU A 5 -24.27 13.30 -0.06
C GLU A 5 -22.90 13.75 0.48
N LEU A 6 -22.90 14.51 1.58
CA LEU A 6 -21.68 15.01 2.19
C LEU A 6 -20.90 13.90 2.90
N THR A 7 -21.61 13.00 3.59
CA THR A 7 -21.01 11.84 4.25
C THR A 7 -20.47 10.83 3.25
N SER A 8 -21.18 10.57 2.15
CA SER A 8 -20.73 9.63 1.10
C SER A 8 -19.47 10.13 0.38
N ARG A 9 -19.39 11.43 0.06
CA ARG A 9 -18.20 12.06 -0.54
C ARG A 9 -16.99 12.00 0.40
N THR A 10 -17.21 12.29 1.69
CA THR A 10 -16.15 12.25 2.71
C THR A 10 -15.62 10.83 2.89
N ALA A 11 -16.51 9.83 2.96
CA ALA A 11 -16.14 8.42 3.06
C ALA A 11 -15.36 7.92 1.83
N ARG A 12 -15.79 8.29 0.61
CA ARG A 12 -15.08 7.95 -0.62
C ARG A 12 -13.66 8.53 -0.65
N LYS A 13 -13.52 9.79 -0.22
CA LYS A 13 -12.22 10.47 -0.15
C LYS A 13 -11.30 9.80 0.87
N ALA A 14 -11.81 9.47 2.05
CA ALA A 14 -11.04 8.74 3.07
C ALA A 14 -10.58 7.38 2.55
N ARG A 15 -11.49 6.59 1.97
CA ARG A 15 -11.15 5.28 1.36
C ARG A 15 -10.06 5.41 0.30
N THR A 16 -10.17 6.39 -0.60
CA THR A 16 -9.18 6.62 -1.65
C THR A 16 -7.81 6.95 -1.04
N ARG A 17 -7.76 7.82 -0.03
CA ARG A 17 -6.51 8.17 0.67
C ARG A 17 -5.88 6.96 1.38
N SER A 18 -6.69 6.12 2.03
CA SER A 18 -6.20 4.90 2.67
C SER A 18 -5.61 3.92 1.65
N LEU A 19 -6.29 3.71 0.52
CA LEU A 19 -5.78 2.84 -0.55
C LEU A 19 -4.48 3.37 -1.15
N ILE A 20 -4.38 4.69 -1.37
CA ILE A 20 -3.14 5.33 -1.83
C ILE A 20 -2.02 5.15 -0.81
N ALA A 21 -2.29 5.34 0.49
CA ALA A 21 -1.30 5.16 1.54
C ALA A 21 -0.79 3.72 1.60
N VAL A 22 -1.67 2.72 1.53
CA VAL A 22 -1.31 1.30 1.49
C VAL A 22 -0.51 0.96 0.23
N GLY A 23 -0.92 1.45 -0.94
CA GLY A 23 -0.16 1.30 -2.18
C GLY A 23 1.23 1.94 -2.10
N GLY A 24 1.34 3.09 -1.44
CA GLY A 24 2.61 3.76 -1.16
C GLY A 24 3.52 2.92 -0.26
N LEU A 25 2.98 2.27 0.78
CA LEU A 25 3.75 1.35 1.63
C LEU A 25 4.24 0.13 0.84
N ALA A 26 3.39 -0.47 0.00
CA ALA A 26 3.79 -1.57 -0.87
C ALA A 26 4.91 -1.17 -1.86
N SER A 27 4.85 0.04 -2.40
CA SER A 27 5.92 0.60 -3.24
C SER A 27 7.21 0.81 -2.46
N LYS A 28 7.15 1.41 -1.26
CA LYS A 28 8.34 1.61 -0.39
C LYS A 28 8.98 0.28 0.03
N ALA A 29 8.18 -0.76 0.23
CA ALA A 29 8.67 -2.11 0.54
C ALA A 29 9.23 -2.86 -0.69
N GLY A 30 9.28 -2.24 -1.87
CA GLY A 30 9.80 -2.86 -3.10
C GLY A 30 8.89 -3.93 -3.72
N LEU A 31 7.66 -4.08 -3.23
CA LEU A 31 6.75 -5.13 -3.70
C LEU A 31 6.30 -4.88 -5.14
N LEU A 32 6.08 -3.62 -5.52
CA LEU A 32 5.64 -3.33 -6.88
C LEU A 32 6.69 -3.75 -7.91
N ASP A 33 7.96 -3.44 -7.67
CA ASP A 33 9.06 -3.85 -8.54
C ASP A 33 9.22 -5.38 -8.56
N THR A 34 9.14 -6.02 -7.39
CA THR A 34 9.25 -7.48 -7.24
C THR A 34 8.20 -8.23 -8.06
N PHE A 35 6.97 -7.72 -8.12
CA PHE A 35 5.88 -8.32 -8.88
C PHE A 35 5.73 -7.74 -10.30
N GLY A 36 6.62 -6.83 -10.72
CA GLY A 36 6.57 -6.19 -12.04
C GLY A 36 5.34 -5.30 -12.25
N ILE A 37 4.82 -4.70 -11.18
CA ILE A 37 3.68 -3.76 -11.23
C ILE A 37 4.18 -2.37 -11.64
N ILE A 38 3.72 -1.91 -12.79
CA ILE A 38 4.04 -0.59 -13.30
C ILE A 38 3.09 0.46 -12.71
N LEU A 39 3.64 1.42 -11.96
CA LEU A 39 2.86 2.55 -11.45
C LEU A 39 2.34 3.43 -12.58
N GLY A 40 1.07 3.82 -12.50
CA GLY A 40 0.41 4.66 -13.49
C GLY A 40 -0.40 3.88 -14.54
N GLU A 41 -0.24 2.56 -14.62
CA GLU A 41 -1.12 1.72 -15.44
C GLU A 41 -2.45 1.42 -14.75
N ASP A 42 -3.51 1.32 -15.57
CA ASP A 42 -4.82 0.85 -15.11
C ASP A 42 -4.80 -0.69 -15.00
N LEU A 43 -4.43 -1.20 -13.82
CA LEU A 43 -4.33 -2.64 -13.54
C LEU A 43 -5.64 -3.41 -13.80
N GLN A 44 -6.80 -2.73 -13.88
CA GLN A 44 -8.07 -3.38 -14.19
C GLN A 44 -8.27 -3.58 -15.69
N LYS A 45 -7.66 -2.73 -16.51
CA LYS A 45 -7.85 -2.72 -17.96
C LYS A 45 -6.65 -3.25 -18.72
N SER A 46 -5.47 -3.27 -18.11
CA SER A 46 -4.23 -3.68 -18.75
C SER A 46 -4.08 -5.21 -18.71
N PRO A 47 -4.25 -5.94 -19.84
CA PRO A 47 -4.13 -7.40 -19.85
C PRO A 47 -2.73 -7.88 -19.46
N GLN A 48 -1.70 -7.08 -19.78
CA GLN A 48 -0.30 -7.35 -19.47
C GLN A 48 -0.03 -7.35 -17.96
N MET A 49 -0.82 -6.59 -17.19
CA MET A 49 -0.67 -6.50 -15.74
C MET A 49 -1.48 -7.57 -14.98
N LYS A 50 -2.30 -8.37 -15.67
CA LYS A 50 -3.21 -9.34 -15.04
C LYS A 50 -2.47 -10.37 -14.19
N GLU A 51 -1.38 -10.94 -14.72
CA GLU A 51 -0.61 -11.97 -14.01
C GLU A 51 0.16 -11.37 -12.83
N SER A 52 0.81 -10.22 -13.03
CA SER A 52 1.48 -9.47 -11.95
C SER A 52 0.51 -9.11 -10.82
N ALA A 53 -0.68 -8.63 -11.15
CA ALA A 53 -1.71 -8.30 -10.16
C ALA A 53 -2.22 -9.55 -9.42
N ALA A 54 -2.38 -10.67 -10.10
CA ALA A 54 -2.75 -11.94 -9.48
C ALA A 54 -1.64 -12.48 -8.55
N ALA A 55 -0.38 -12.37 -8.96
CA ALA A 55 0.77 -12.76 -8.15
C ALA A 55 0.88 -11.91 -6.87
N LEU A 56 0.75 -10.58 -7.00
CA LEU A 56 0.72 -9.67 -5.86
C LEU A 56 -0.42 -10.02 -4.91
N TYR A 57 -1.62 -10.30 -5.45
CA TYR A 57 -2.76 -10.73 -4.64
C TYR A 57 -2.47 -12.03 -3.86
N LYS A 58 -1.87 -13.04 -4.49
CA LYS A 58 -1.49 -14.27 -3.79
C LYS A 58 -0.44 -14.00 -2.71
N GLY A 59 0.51 -13.10 -2.96
CA GLY A 59 1.47 -12.64 -1.94
C GLY A 59 0.77 -12.04 -0.71
N PHE A 60 -0.23 -11.19 -0.92
CA PHE A 60 -1.03 -10.64 0.19
C PHE A 60 -1.83 -11.70 0.94
N LEU A 61 -2.34 -12.73 0.27
CA LEU A 61 -3.02 -13.84 0.96
C LEU A 61 -2.06 -14.60 1.89
N ILE A 62 -0.83 -14.84 1.44
CA ILE A 62 0.20 -15.49 2.27
C ILE A 62 0.57 -14.59 3.46
N LEU A 63 0.76 -13.29 3.20
CA LEU A 63 1.07 -12.32 4.25
C LEU A 63 -0.04 -12.26 5.30
N GLU A 64 -1.31 -12.30 4.87
CA GLU A 64 -2.47 -12.31 5.75
C GLU A 64 -2.51 -13.56 6.62
N GLU A 65 -2.26 -14.72 6.04
CA GLU A 65 -2.16 -15.99 6.76
C GLU A 65 -1.05 -15.96 7.82
N MET A 66 0.14 -15.44 7.45
CA MET A 66 1.24 -15.25 8.39
C MET A 66 0.87 -14.28 9.52
N ALA A 67 0.23 -13.16 9.19
CA ALA A 67 -0.15 -12.11 10.14
C ALA A 67 -1.19 -12.55 11.17
N ARG A 68 -1.96 -13.62 10.91
CA ARG A 68 -2.92 -14.21 11.85
C ARG A 68 -2.27 -15.04 12.96
N SER A 69 -0.99 -15.39 12.82
CA SER A 69 -0.26 -16.13 13.85
C SER A 69 -0.11 -15.26 15.10
N GLU A 70 -0.07 -15.89 16.28
CA GLU A 70 0.08 -15.20 17.56
C GLU A 70 1.34 -14.32 17.56
N ASP A 71 1.24 -13.13 18.14
CA ASP A 71 2.29 -12.12 18.30
C ASP A 71 2.91 -11.51 17.02
N VAL A 72 2.64 -12.06 15.84
CA VAL A 72 3.21 -11.57 14.57
C VAL A 72 2.85 -10.11 14.31
N LEU A 73 1.60 -9.73 14.51
CA LEU A 73 1.14 -8.36 14.25
C LEU A 73 1.86 -7.35 15.17
N SER A 74 1.99 -7.66 16.46
CA SER A 74 2.66 -6.80 17.45
C SER A 74 4.15 -6.68 17.14
N LEU A 75 4.79 -7.80 16.78
CA LEU A 75 6.20 -7.82 16.41
C LEU A 75 6.47 -7.00 15.14
N TRP A 76 5.69 -7.21 14.09
CA TRP A 76 5.82 -6.49 12.82
C TRP A 76 5.49 -5.01 12.95
N ALA A 77 4.57 -4.62 13.83
CA ALA A 77 4.31 -3.21 14.10
C ALA A 77 5.56 -2.53 14.67
N ARG A 78 6.24 -3.16 15.64
CA ARG A 78 7.49 -2.62 16.21
C ARG A 78 8.60 -2.55 15.16
N GLN A 79 8.89 -3.65 14.48
CA GLN A 79 9.95 -3.73 13.47
C GLN A 79 9.68 -2.78 12.30
N GLY A 80 8.44 -2.73 11.81
CA GLY A 80 8.06 -1.83 10.72
C GLY A 80 8.19 -0.35 11.07
N LEU A 81 7.93 0.04 12.32
CA LEU A 81 8.18 1.42 12.78
C LEU A 81 9.67 1.75 12.79
N GLU A 82 10.54 0.82 13.19
CA GLU A 82 12.00 0.99 13.14
C GLU A 82 12.46 1.21 11.69
N GLU A 83 12.05 0.35 10.76
CA GLU A 83 12.40 0.44 9.34
C GLU A 83 11.90 1.74 8.68
N LEU A 84 10.66 2.15 8.96
CA LEU A 84 10.10 3.40 8.42
C LEU A 84 10.86 4.63 8.91
N ASN A 85 11.29 4.62 10.18
CA ASN A 85 12.08 5.69 10.75
C ASN A 85 13.47 5.77 10.10
N GLU A 86 14.14 4.64 9.88
CA GLU A 86 15.45 4.62 9.20
C GLU A 86 15.32 5.07 7.74
N ALA A 87 14.32 4.58 6.99
CA ALA A 87 14.07 5.00 5.62
C ALA A 87 13.90 6.54 5.50
N SER A 88 13.18 7.14 6.46
CA SER A 88 12.95 8.61 6.48
C SER A 88 14.22 9.44 6.70
N LYS A 89 15.28 8.87 7.29
CA LYS A 89 16.57 9.56 7.47
C LYS A 89 17.42 9.54 6.20
N THR A 90 17.22 8.54 5.35
CA THR A 90 17.97 8.34 4.11
C THR A 90 17.34 9.01 2.89
N GLU A 91 16.06 9.36 2.94
CA GLU A 91 15.41 10.15 1.88
C GLU A 91 16.04 11.56 1.82
N PRO A 92 16.61 12.00 0.69
CA PRO A 92 17.12 13.36 0.57
C PRO A 92 15.96 14.32 0.78
N LYS A 93 16.06 15.20 1.79
CA LYS A 93 15.11 16.30 1.95
C LYS A 93 15.15 17.09 0.65
N CYS A 94 14.08 17.01 -0.15
CA CYS A 94 13.84 17.98 -1.21
C CYS A 94 13.93 19.37 -0.58
N LYS A 95 15.05 20.04 -0.79
CA LYS A 95 15.18 21.47 -0.52
C LYS A 95 14.23 22.12 -1.52
N ASN A 96 13.16 22.70 -1.00
CA ASN A 96 12.20 23.46 -1.80
C ASN A 96 12.98 24.44 -2.69
N LEU A 97 12.84 24.29 -4.01
CA LEU A 97 13.15 25.30 -5.01
C LEU A 97 11.91 26.18 -5.19
#